data_AF-A0A411YAV1-F1
#
_entry.id   AF-A0A411YAV1-F1
#
_cell.length_a   1.000
_cell.length_b   1.000
_cell.length_c   1.000
_cell.angle_alpha   90.00
_cell.angle_beta   90.00
_cell.angle_gamma   90.00
#
_symmetry.space_group_name_H-M   'P 1'
#
loop_
_entity.id
_entity.type
_entity.pdbx_description
1 polymer ?
#
loop_
_entity_poly.entity_id
_entity_poly.type
_entity_poly.pdbx_seq_one_letter_code
_entity_poly.pdbx_strand_id
1 'polypeptide(L)'
;MANRKPSWDDREWEQVWDQLLGPAERHQIMRDVWFGRLPEQPFERRVAIEFARRWRRRAIWLSLLWFVWVGYWMLSLVGELTWATHTPPPSYPYVMALVGVLGVVACLHGRRRILPVAVTPEGPR
;
A
#
# COMPACT_ATOMS: atom_id res chain seq x y z
N MET A 1 -7.04 -31.63 -5.71
CA MET A 1 -6.47 -30.96 -6.90
C MET A 1 -6.60 -29.45 -6.71
N ALA A 2 -5.51 -28.79 -6.32
CA ALA A 2 -5.51 -27.34 -6.13
C ALA A 2 -5.61 -26.67 -7.51
N ASN A 3 -6.80 -26.18 -7.84
CA ASN A 3 -7.04 -25.35 -9.00
C ASN A 3 -6.30 -24.02 -8.78
N ARG A 4 -5.01 -23.97 -9.13
CA ARG A 4 -4.23 -22.72 -9.15
C ARG A 4 -4.92 -21.81 -10.15
N LYS A 5 -5.74 -20.89 -9.64
CA LYS A 5 -6.18 -19.73 -10.43
C LYS A 5 -4.95 -19.18 -11.15
N PRO A 6 -5.01 -18.95 -12.47
CA PRO A 6 -3.91 -18.31 -13.17
C PRO A 6 -3.80 -16.90 -12.62
N SER A 7 -2.93 -16.71 -11.62
CA SER A 7 -2.51 -15.37 -11.20
C SER A 7 -1.50 -14.92 -12.23
N TRP A 8 -1.73 -13.75 -12.82
CA TRP A 8 -0.74 -13.15 -13.70
C TRP A 8 0.56 -12.93 -12.95
N ASP A 9 1.65 -13.40 -13.55
CA ASP A 9 2.99 -13.09 -13.08
C ASP A 9 3.20 -11.57 -13.11
N ASP A 10 4.08 -11.04 -12.26
CA ASP A 10 4.26 -9.59 -12.14
C ASP A 10 4.69 -8.95 -13.46
N ARG A 11 5.48 -9.68 -14.26
CA ARG A 11 5.93 -9.26 -15.58
C ARG A 11 4.82 -9.29 -16.63
N GLU A 12 3.96 -10.31 -16.58
CA GLU A 12 2.77 -10.41 -17.44
C GLU A 12 1.77 -9.30 -17.12
N TRP A 13 1.59 -9.01 -15.83
CA TRP A 13 0.74 -7.91 -15.36
C TRP A 13 1.24 -6.57 -15.88
N GLU A 14 2.54 -6.30 -15.76
CA GLU A 14 3.14 -5.04 -16.22
C GLU A 14 3.01 -4.90 -17.74
N GLN A 15 3.19 -6.00 -18.49
CA GLN A 15 2.99 -5.99 -19.93
C GLN A 15 1.53 -5.72 -20.31
N VAL A 16 0.57 -6.37 -19.66
CA VAL A 16 -0.85 -6.17 -19.93
C VAL A 16 -1.33 -4.79 -19.49
N TRP A 17 -0.91 -4.34 -18.31
CA TRP A 17 -1.36 -3.09 -17.72
C TRP A 17 -0.71 -1.88 -18.38
N ASP A 18 0.58 -1.92 -18.69
CA ASP A 18 1.31 -0.76 -19.19
C ASP A 18 1.46 -0.73 -20.72
N GLN A 19 1.56 -1.88 -21.39
CA GLN A 19 1.77 -1.94 -22.83
C GLN A 19 0.49 -2.19 -23.63
N LEU A 20 -0.43 -3.01 -23.12
CA LEU A 20 -1.66 -3.38 -23.84
C LEU A 20 -2.83 -2.44 -23.57
N LEU A 21 -2.97 -1.94 -22.34
CA LEU A 21 -4.08 -1.06 -21.97
C LEU A 21 -3.74 0.41 -22.16
N GLY A 22 -4.59 1.13 -22.88
CA GLY A 22 -4.51 2.57 -23.02
C GLY A 22 -4.75 3.30 -21.68
N PRO A 23 -4.34 4.58 -21.53
CA PRO A 23 -4.59 5.36 -20.32
C PRO A 23 -6.09 5.47 -19.98
N ALA A 24 -6.94 5.60 -21.00
CA ALA A 24 -8.38 5.70 -20.85
C ALA A 24 -9.00 4.37 -20.35
N GLU A 25 -8.57 3.24 -20.90
CA GLU A 25 -9.04 1.90 -20.50
C GLU A 25 -8.60 1.56 -19.08
N ARG A 26 -7.36 1.88 -18.70
CA ARG A 26 -6.87 1.75 -17.32
C ARG A 26 -7.73 2.55 -16.34
N HIS A 27 -8.04 3.79 -16.69
CA HIS A 27 -8.88 4.66 -15.85
C HIS A 27 -10.31 4.12 -15.73
N GLN A 28 -10.87 3.59 -16.82
CA GLN A 28 -12.18 2.97 -16.81
C GLN A 28 -12.21 1.71 -15.94
N ILE A 29 -11.24 0.81 -16.10
CA ILE A 29 -11.11 -0.40 -15.26
C ILE A 29 -10.91 -0.02 -13.79
N MET A 30 -10.07 0.97 -13.49
CA MET A 30 -9.89 1.49 -12.13
C MET A 30 -11.20 2.01 -11.54
N ARG A 31 -11.94 2.81 -12.31
CA ARG A 31 -13.24 3.38 -11.92
C ARG A 31 -14.27 2.27 -11.68
N ASP A 32 -14.36 1.30 -12.58
CA ASP A 32 -15.32 0.20 -12.46
C ASP A 32 -15.02 -0.66 -11.23
N VAL A 33 -13.75 -1.00 -11.00
CA VAL A 33 -13.33 -1.69 -9.78
C VAL A 33 -13.64 -0.88 -8.52
N TRP A 34 -13.45 0.44 -8.56
CA TRP A 34 -13.77 1.34 -7.43
C TRP A 34 -15.26 1.36 -7.09
N PHE A 35 -16.12 1.40 -8.11
CA PHE A 35 -17.58 1.39 -7.94
C PHE A 35 -18.18 -0.02 -7.81
N GLY A 36 -17.36 -1.07 -7.80
CA GLY A 36 -17.81 -2.46 -7.69
C GLY A 36 -18.52 -2.98 -8.95
N ARG A 37 -18.33 -2.33 -10.09
CA ARG A 37 -18.81 -2.79 -11.40
C ARG A 37 -17.75 -3.69 -12.04
N LEU A 38 -18.20 -4.78 -12.65
CA LEU A 38 -17.32 -5.65 -13.44
C LEU A 38 -17.56 -5.33 -14.91
N PRO A 39 -16.50 -5.07 -15.71
CA PRO A 39 -16.65 -4.84 -17.13
C PRO A 39 -17.23 -6.06 -17.84
N GLU A 40 -17.99 -5.82 -18.90
CA GLU A 40 -18.70 -6.85 -19.67
C GLU A 40 -17.73 -7.72 -20.49
N GLN A 41 -16.60 -7.16 -20.92
CA GLN A 41 -15.62 -7.89 -21.70
C GLN A 41 -14.88 -8.93 -20.85
N PRO A 42 -14.74 -10.19 -21.32
CA PRO A 42 -14.14 -11.27 -20.55
C PRO A 42 -12.66 -11.05 -20.23
N PHE A 43 -11.95 -10.25 -21.05
CA PHE A 43 -10.56 -9.86 -20.82
C PHE A 43 -10.46 -8.80 -19.72
N GLU A 44 -11.15 -7.67 -19.88
CA GLU A 44 -11.20 -6.59 -18.90
C GLU A 44 -11.69 -7.07 -17.53
N ARG A 45 -12.62 -8.04 -17.51
CA ARG A 45 -13.11 -8.64 -16.27
C ARG A 45 -12.00 -9.36 -15.51
N ARG A 46 -11.08 -10.04 -16.20
CA ARG A 46 -9.91 -10.66 -15.56
C ARG A 46 -8.94 -9.61 -15.05
N VAL A 47 -8.69 -8.57 -15.85
CA VAL A 47 -7.84 -7.44 -15.45
C VAL A 47 -8.41 -6.77 -14.20
N ALA A 48 -9.71 -6.49 -14.17
CA ALA A 48 -10.40 -5.84 -13.06
C ALA A 48 -10.31 -6.66 -11.77
N ILE A 49 -10.47 -7.99 -11.85
CA ILE A 49 -10.36 -8.89 -10.70
C ILE A 49 -8.92 -8.89 -10.16
N GLU A 50 -7.92 -8.97 -11.04
CA GLU A 50 -6.52 -8.99 -10.64
C GLU A 50 -6.08 -7.61 -10.10
N PHE A 51 -6.54 -6.51 -10.71
CA PHE A 51 -6.37 -5.15 -10.20
C PHE A 51 -6.98 -5.01 -8.81
N ALA A 52 -8.23 -5.44 -8.60
CA ALA A 52 -8.89 -5.40 -7.30
C ALA A 52 -8.13 -6.20 -6.23
N ARG A 53 -7.55 -7.34 -6.61
CA ARG A 53 -6.75 -8.18 -5.71
C ARG A 53 -5.44 -7.49 -5.30
N ARG A 54 -4.71 -6.95 -6.28
CA ARG A 54 -3.45 -6.21 -6.06
C ARG A 54 -3.71 -4.91 -5.28
N TRP A 55 -4.80 -4.21 -5.60
CA TRP A 55 -5.27 -3.01 -4.90
C TRP A 55 -5.60 -3.30 -3.45
N ARG A 56 -6.42 -4.32 -3.14
CA ARG A 56 -6.75 -4.69 -1.75
C ARG A 56 -5.50 -4.99 -0.92
N ARG A 57 -4.53 -5.70 -1.50
CA ARG A 57 -3.27 -5.98 -0.80
C ARG A 57 -2.52 -4.68 -0.48
N ARG A 58 -2.46 -3.72 -1.40
CA ARG A 58 -1.84 -2.39 -1.17
C ARG A 58 -2.65 -1.51 -0.21
N ALA A 59 -3.97 -1.54 -0.32
CA ALA A 59 -4.89 -0.78 0.52
C ALA A 59 -4.80 -1.20 1.99
N ILE A 60 -4.65 -2.51 2.27
CA ILE A 60 -4.44 -3.00 3.65
C ILE A 60 -3.17 -2.38 4.26
N TRP A 61 -2.07 -2.30 3.51
CA TRP A 61 -0.83 -1.68 3.99
C TRP A 61 -0.98 -0.17 4.22
N LEU A 62 -1.66 0.53 3.31
CA LEU A 62 -1.99 1.95 3.49
C LEU A 62 -2.87 2.17 4.72
N SER A 63 -3.88 1.33 4.94
CA SER A 63 -4.73 1.38 6.12
C SER A 63 -3.93 1.12 7.40
N LEU A 64 -3.06 0.11 7.42
CA LEU A 64 -2.17 -0.15 8.56
C LEU A 64 -1.26 1.04 8.87
N LEU A 65 -0.65 1.63 7.83
CA LEU A 65 0.18 2.83 7.99
C LEU A 65 -0.63 3.99 8.57
N TRP A 66 -1.86 4.18 8.09
CA TRP A 66 -2.76 5.22 8.58
C TRP A 66 -3.18 4.98 10.03
N PHE A 67 -3.47 3.74 10.41
CA PHE A 67 -3.76 3.36 11.80
C PHE A 67 -2.56 3.61 12.72
N VAL A 68 -1.34 3.29 12.29
CA VAL A 68 -0.12 3.59 13.06
C VAL A 68 0.06 5.10 13.24
N TRP A 69 -0.12 5.87 12.16
CA TRP A 69 -0.02 7.32 12.18
C TRP A 69 -1.06 7.96 13.12
N VAL A 70 -2.32 7.56 13.02
CA VAL A 70 -3.38 8.05 13.90
C VAL A 70 -3.17 7.62 15.34
N GLY A 71 -2.74 6.37 15.57
CA GLY A 71 -2.39 5.88 16.90
C GLY A 71 -1.27 6.70 17.56
N TYR A 72 -0.24 7.06 16.80
CA TYR A 72 0.84 7.94 17.28
C TYR A 72 0.33 9.31 17.71
N TRP A 73 -0.52 9.95 16.91
CA TRP A 73 -1.11 11.25 17.26
C TRP A 73 -2.08 11.16 18.44
N MET A 74 -2.88 10.09 18.52
CA MET A 74 -3.77 9.82 19.67
C MET A 74 -2.96 9.67 20.96
N LEU A 75 -1.87 8.90 20.95
CA LEU A 75 -0.97 8.72 22.09
C LEU A 75 -0.28 10.03 22.51
N SER A 76 0.08 10.86 21.53
CA SER A 76 0.66 12.19 21.78
C SER A 76 -0.37 13.12 22.43
N LEU A 77 -1.58 13.20 21.88
CA LEU A 77 -2.70 13.97 22.44
C LEU A 77 -3.10 13.51 23.85
N VAL A 78 -3.24 12.20 24.06
CA VAL A 78 -3.57 11.64 25.38
C VAL A 78 -2.47 11.93 26.38
N GLY A 79 -1.20 11.84 25.99
CA GLY A 79 -0.08 12.19 26.84
C GLY A 79 -0.07 13.67 27.21
N GLU A 80 -0.27 14.57 26.27
CA GLU A 80 -0.41 15.99 26.59
C GLU A 80 -1.59 16.26 27.54
N LEU A 81 -2.73 15.58 27.34
CA LEU A 81 -3.91 15.72 28.21
C LEU A 81 -3.69 15.17 29.62
N THR A 82 -3.02 14.01 29.74
CA THR A 82 -2.73 13.37 31.04
C THR A 82 -1.64 14.12 31.80
N TRP A 83 -0.59 14.59 31.12
CA TRP A 83 0.52 15.30 31.75
C TRP A 83 0.30 16.81 31.91
N ALA A 84 -0.73 17.39 31.30
CA ALA A 84 -1.26 18.68 31.72
C ALA A 84 -1.77 18.65 33.19
N THR A 85 -2.05 17.46 33.72
CA THR A 85 -2.49 17.27 35.11
C THR A 85 -1.40 16.74 36.06
N HIS A 86 -0.29 16.19 35.56
CA HIS A 86 0.77 15.55 36.35
C HIS A 86 2.16 15.76 35.72
N THR A 87 3.22 15.89 36.52
CA THR A 87 4.61 15.97 36.00
C THR A 87 5.00 14.68 35.27
N PRO A 88 5.45 14.74 34.00
CA PRO A 88 5.74 13.56 33.22
C PRO A 88 7.01 12.83 33.73
N PRO A 89 7.02 11.49 33.72
CA PRO A 89 8.22 10.71 33.99
C PRO A 89 9.25 10.94 32.87
N PRO A 90 10.55 10.97 33.21
CA PRO A 90 11.62 11.28 32.25
C PRO A 90 11.74 10.28 31.09
N SER A 91 11.12 9.10 31.21
CA SER A 91 11.09 8.06 30.17
C SER A 91 10.10 8.33 29.02
N TYR A 92 9.10 9.19 29.23
CA TYR A 92 8.03 9.45 28.25
C TYR A 92 8.52 9.89 26.85
N PRO A 93 9.44 10.87 26.70
CA PRO A 93 9.93 11.27 25.37
C PRO A 93 10.67 10.14 24.65
N TYR A 94 11.35 9.25 25.37
CA TYR A 94 12.06 8.12 24.78
C TYR A 94 11.09 7.06 24.23
N VAL A 95 9.96 6.83 24.92
CA VAL A 95 8.92 5.92 24.43
C VAL A 95 8.26 6.46 23.16
N MET A 96 7.94 7.76 23.12
CA MET A 96 7.37 8.39 21.92
C MET A 96 8.35 8.40 20.75
N ALA A 97 9.63 8.65 21.00
CA ALA A 97 10.68 8.55 19.99
C ALA A 97 10.82 7.11 19.45
N LEU A 98 10.77 6.11 20.33
CA LEU A 98 10.82 4.69 19.92
C LEU A 98 9.64 4.32 19.03
N VAL A 99 8.42 4.71 19.40
CA VAL A 99 7.20 4.47 18.59
C VAL A 99 7.31 5.15 17.23
N GLY A 100 7.80 6.40 17.18
CA GLY A 100 8.05 7.11 15.92
C GLY A 100 9.07 6.39 15.03
N VAL A 101 10.21 5.96 15.60
CA VAL A 101 11.24 5.20 14.88
C VAL A 101 10.69 3.87 14.35
N LEU A 102 9.92 3.13 15.16
CA LEU A 102 9.28 1.88 14.73
C LEU A 102 8.30 2.12 13.58
N GLY A 103 7.52 3.21 13.63
CA GLY A 103 6.66 3.63 12.53
C GLY A 103 7.42 3.91 11.24
N VAL A 104 8.53 4.66 11.32
CA VAL A 104 9.40 4.94 10.16
C VAL A 104 10.05 3.67 9.62
N VAL A 105 10.55 2.78 10.48
CA VAL A 105 11.14 1.50 10.07
C VAL A 105 10.11 0.60 9.40
N ALA A 106 8.89 0.52 9.93
CA ALA A 106 7.79 -0.21 9.30
C ALA A 106 7.44 0.38 7.92
N CYS A 107 7.45 1.71 7.80
CA CYS A 107 7.21 2.42 6.55
C CYS A 107 8.31 2.16 5.51
N LEU A 108 9.58 2.19 5.92
CA LEU A 108 10.73 1.85 5.08
C LEU A 108 10.75 0.37 4.67
N HIS A 109 10.38 -0.53 5.59
CA HIS A 109 10.30 -1.96 5.30
C HIS A 109 9.14 -2.27 4.35
N GLY A 110 8.01 -1.58 4.49
CA GLY A 110 6.91 -1.59 3.52
C GLY A 110 7.37 -1.09 2.15
N ARG A 111 8.05 0.07 2.10
CA ARG A 111 8.59 0.65 0.85
C ARG A 111 9.55 -0.29 0.13
N ARG A 112 10.45 -0.96 0.85
CA ARG A 112 11.39 -1.95 0.29
C ARG A 112 10.70 -3.17 -0.31
N ARG A 113 9.47 -3.50 0.13
CA ARG A 113 8.65 -4.55 -0.49
C ARG A 113 7.78 -4.05 -1.64
N ILE A 114 7.71 -2.74 -1.87
CA ILE A 114 6.90 -2.09 -2.90
C ILE A 114 7.75 -1.68 -4.12
N LEU A 115 9.05 -1.44 -3.95
CA LEU A 115 10.01 -1.31 -5.05
C LEU A 115 10.55 -2.70 -5.42
N PRO A 116 10.03 -3.39 -6.45
CA PRO A 116 10.91 -4.26 -7.21
C PRO A 116 12.05 -3.40 -7.74
N VAL A 117 13.24 -3.96 -7.69
CA VAL A 117 14.47 -3.45 -8.29
C VAL A 117 14.21 -2.94 -9.70
N ALA A 118 14.02 -1.63 -9.83
CA ALA A 118 13.91 -0.93 -11.11
C ALA A 118 14.85 0.27 -11.08
N VAL A 119 16.15 -0.01 -11.01
CA VAL A 119 17.18 0.87 -11.53
C VAL A 119 18.29 -0.01 -12.09
N THR A 120 18.27 -0.23 -13.40
CA THR A 120 19.46 -0.18 -14.28
C THR A 120 18.95 -0.23 -15.72
N PRO A 121 19.39 0.71 -16.56
CA PRO A 121 20.60 0.40 -17.32
C PRO A 121 21.55 1.59 -17.38
N GLU A 122 22.69 1.50 -16.70
CA GLU A 122 23.92 2.07 -17.26
C GLU A 122 24.69 0.92 -17.92
N GLY A 123 24.74 0.95 -19.25
CA GLY A 123 25.56 0.12 -20.11
C GLY A 123 25.65 0.80 -21.47
N PRO A 124 26.86 1.04 -22.01
CA PRO A 124 27.17 2.19 -22.85
C PRO A 124 26.81 2.00 -24.34
N ARG A 125 26.81 3.14 -25.04
CA ARG A 125 26.67 3.31 -26.50
C ARG A 125 27.73 2.54 -27.29
#